data_AF-A0A529XD89-F1
#
_entry.id   AF-A0A529XD89-F1
#
_cell.length_a   1.000
_cell.length_b   1.000
_cell.length_c   1.000
_cell.angle_alpha   90.00
_cell.angle_beta   90.00
_cell.angle_gamma   90.00
#
_symmetry.space_group_name_H-M   'P 1'
#
loop_
_entity.id
_entity.type
_entity.pdbx_description
1 polymer ?
#
loop_
_entity_poly.entity_id
_entity_poly.type
_entity_poly.pdbx_seq_one_letter_code
_entity_poly.pdbx_strand_id
1 'polypeptide(L)' 'ASRIGNQTGGRVFLFLETDDFSRDHQAMLAKGVEFHEAPRHEAYGTVAVFSDLYGNLWDLIEPKRQS' A
#
# COMPACT_ATOMS: atom_id res chain seq x y z
N ALA A 1 -17.34 5.96 -18.22
CA ALA A 1 -17.06 6.93 -17.15
C ALA A 1 -15.58 6.85 -16.79
N SER A 2 -14.76 7.67 -17.44
CA SER A 2 -13.33 7.77 -17.20
C SER A 2 -13.11 8.68 -16.00
N ARG A 3 -12.99 8.11 -14.80
CA ARG A 3 -12.71 8.90 -13.60
C ARG A 3 -11.21 9.10 -13.46
N ILE A 4 -10.80 10.31 -13.82
CA ILE A 4 -9.68 11.10 -13.34
C ILE A 4 -8.81 10.37 -12.30
N GLY A 5 -7.64 9.90 -12.72
CA GLY A 5 -6.60 9.32 -11.86
C GLY A 5 -5.23 9.92 -12.11
N ASN A 6 -5.14 11.20 -12.50
CA ASN A 6 -3.91 11.79 -13.02
C ASN A 6 -3.59 13.22 -12.54
N GLN A 7 -3.99 13.63 -11.33
CA GLN A 7 -3.83 15.05 -10.93
C GLN A 7 -3.22 15.36 -9.56
N THR A 8 -2.41 14.47 -8.96
CA THR A 8 -1.42 14.85 -7.93
C THR A 8 -0.29 13.82 -7.83
N GLY A 9 0.65 13.80 -8.77
CA GLY A 9 1.93 13.07 -8.59
C GLY A 9 1.83 11.62 -8.10
N GLY A 10 0.84 10.85 -8.56
CA GLY A 10 0.72 9.40 -8.36
C GLY A 10 0.64 8.87 -6.92
N ARG A 11 0.57 9.73 -5.90
CA ARG A 11 0.55 9.30 -4.49
C ARG A 11 -0.85 9.42 -3.90
N VAL A 12 -1.35 8.27 -3.51
CA VAL A 12 -2.58 8.02 -2.77
C VAL A 12 -2.40 8.54 -1.32
N PHE A 13 -3.47 9.00 -0.68
CA PHE A 13 -3.43 9.76 0.59
C PHE A 13 -3.77 8.93 1.84
N LEU A 14 -3.83 7.60 1.73
CA LEU A 14 -4.27 6.70 2.78
C LEU A 14 -3.17 5.69 3.10
N PHE A 15 -2.75 5.67 4.36
CA PHE A 15 -1.71 4.79 4.87
C PHE A 15 -2.29 3.83 5.90
N LEU A 16 -1.93 2.55 5.75
CA LEU A 16 -2.08 1.53 6.76
C LEU A 16 -0.69 1.14 7.24
N GLU A 17 -0.30 1.61 8.42
CA GLU A 17 0.99 1.28 9.02
C GLU A 17 0.95 -0.11 9.67
N THR A 18 2.04 -0.85 9.55
CA THR A 18 2.27 -2.14 10.20
C THR A 18 3.67 -2.20 10.83
N ASP A 19 3.83 -3.10 11.81
CA ASP A 19 5.10 -3.44 12.44
C ASP A 19 5.80 -4.65 11.79
N ASP A 20 5.12 -5.36 10.89
CA ASP A 20 5.63 -6.51 10.15
C ASP A 20 4.96 -6.57 8.77
N PHE A 21 5.62 -5.96 7.78
CA PHE A 21 5.11 -5.88 6.42
C PHE A 21 4.85 -7.26 5.83
N SER A 22 5.79 -8.19 6.02
CA SER A 22 5.75 -9.51 5.39
C SER A 22 4.55 -10.32 5.90
N ARG A 23 4.36 -10.35 7.23
CA ARG A 23 3.23 -11.05 7.87
C ARG A 23 1.90 -10.51 7.37
N ASP A 24 1.73 -9.19 7.40
CA ASP A 24 0.43 -8.58 7.12
C ASP A 24 0.11 -8.59 5.62
N HIS A 25 1.11 -8.37 4.76
CA HIS A 25 0.98 -8.51 3.31
C HIS A 25 0.55 -9.94 2.92
N GLN A 26 1.18 -10.98 3.48
CA GLN A 26 0.79 -12.37 3.22
C GLN A 26 -0.62 -12.69 3.75
N ALA A 27 -0.98 -12.17 4.92
CA ALA A 27 -2.33 -12.35 5.47
C ALA A 27 -3.41 -11.66 4.62
N MET A 28 -3.10 -10.50 4.04
CA MET A 28 -4.00 -9.77 3.13
C MET A 28 -4.16 -10.50 1.79
N LEU A 29 -3.06 -10.99 1.20
CA LEU A 29 -3.12 -11.83 0.00
C LEU A 29 -3.94 -13.10 0.22
N ALA A 30 -3.75 -13.78 1.37
CA ALA A 30 -4.52 -14.98 1.72
C ALA A 30 -6.02 -14.71 1.89
N LYS A 31 -6.41 -13.46 2.16
CA LYS A 31 -7.80 -12.99 2.24
C LYS A 31 -8.34 -12.46 0.91
N GLY A 32 -7.54 -12.51 -0.16
CA GLY A 32 -7.94 -12.08 -1.50
C GLY A 32 -7.84 -10.57 -1.74
N VAL A 33 -7.08 -9.83 -0.93
CA VAL A 33 -6.79 -8.42 -1.20
C VAL A 33 -5.88 -8.32 -2.43
N GLU A 34 -6.24 -7.45 -3.37
CA GLU A 34 -5.47 -7.19 -4.58
C GLU A 34 -4.41 -6.10 -4.33
N PHE A 35 -3.15 -6.45 -4.50
CA PHE A 35 -2.02 -5.52 -4.54
C PHE A 35 -1.68 -5.18 -5.99
N HIS A 36 -1.46 -3.89 -6.26
CA HIS A 36 -1.20 -3.33 -7.59
C HIS A 36 0.29 -3.34 -7.95
N GLU A 37 1.16 -3.61 -6.97
CA GLU A 37 2.60 -3.67 -7.14
C GLU A 37 3.24 -4.69 -6.19
N ALA A 38 4.44 -5.15 -6.55
CA ALA A 38 5.28 -5.89 -5.61
C ALA A 38 5.81 -4.92 -4.52
N PRO A 39 6.10 -5.41 -3.30
CA PRO A 39 6.65 -4.57 -2.23
C PRO A 39 7.91 -3.82 -2.65
N ARG A 40 7.89 -2.50 -2.49
CA ARG A 40 9.03 -1.62 -2.71
C ARG A 40 9.77 -1.40 -1.39
N HIS A 41 11.09 -1.42 -1.45
CA HIS A 41 11.98 -1.17 -0.32
C HIS A 41 12.62 0.20 -0.50
N GLU A 42 12.19 1.15 0.32
CA GLU A 42 12.52 2.56 0.17
C GLU A 42 13.27 3.05 1.43
N ALA A 43 13.93 4.20 1.34
CA ALA A 43 14.67 4.75 2.49
C ALA A 43 13.79 4.97 3.73
N TYR A 44 12.50 5.18 3.52
CA TYR A 44 11.49 5.42 4.56
C TYR A 44 10.76 4.17 5.05
N GLY A 45 10.94 3.01 4.43
CA GLY A 45 10.21 1.79 4.82
C GLY A 45 9.93 0.83 3.65
N THR A 46 9.22 -0.25 3.95
CA THR A 46 8.70 -1.19 2.94
C THR A 46 7.24 -0.83 2.66
N VAL A 47 6.85 -0.73 1.39
CA VAL A 47 5.51 -0.26 0.99
C VAL A 47 4.96 -1.06 -0.19
N ALA A 48 3.64 -1.29 -0.22
CA ALA A 48 2.92 -1.73 -1.41
C ALA A 48 1.50 -1.16 -1.46
N VAL A 49 1.01 -0.89 -2.66
CA VAL A 49 -0.33 -0.34 -2.90
C VAL A 49 -1.35 -1.46 -3.06
N PHE A 50 -2.47 -1.39 -2.33
CA PHE A 50 -3.64 -2.25 -2.52
C PHE A 50 -4.92 -1.42 -2.71
N SER A 51 -6.00 -2.05 -3.18
CA SER A 51 -7.32 -1.43 -3.24
C SER A 51 -8.29 -2.04 -2.23
N ASP A 52 -9.11 -1.21 -1.58
CA ASP A 52 -10.25 -1.66 -0.79
C ASP A 52 -11.45 -2.06 -1.68
N LEU A 53 -12.55 -2.52 -1.05
CA LEU A 53 -13.76 -2.99 -1.75
C LEU A 53 -14.47 -1.89 -2.56
N TYR A 54 -14.14 -0.62 -2.34
CA TYR A 54 -14.70 0.52 -3.06
C TYR A 54 -13.75 1.05 -4.14
N GLY A 55 -12.59 0.42 -4.31
CA GLY A 55 -11.56 0.84 -5.25
C GLY A 55 -10.72 2.01 -4.76
N ASN A 56 -10.79 2.38 -3.47
CA ASN A 56 -9.84 3.34 -2.92
C ASN A 56 -8.48 2.64 -2.81
N LEU A 57 -7.43 3.33 -3.23
CA LEU A 57 -6.08 2.85 -3.07
C LEU A 57 -5.58 3.14 -1.65
N TRP A 58 -4.69 2.29 -1.16
CA TRP A 58 -4.05 2.38 0.15
C TRP A 58 -2.60 1.93 0.05
N ASP A 59 -1.70 2.62 0.76
CA ASP A 59 -0.34 2.15 1.02
C ASP A 59 -0.34 1.30 2.30
N LEU A 60 -0.06 0.00 2.20
CA LEU A 60 0.43 -0.77 3.35
C LEU A 60 1.90 -0.38 3.52
N ILE A 61 2.31 0.06 4.71
CA ILE A 61 3.68 0.51 4.95
C ILE A 61 4.21 0.00 6.30
N GLU A 62 5.44 -0.52 6.30
CA GLU A 62 6.24 -0.68 7.51
C GLU A 62 7.31 0.42 7.52
N PRO A 63 7.13 1.49 8.32
CA PRO A 63 8.08 2.59 8.37
C PRO A 63 9.43 2.13 8.92
N LYS A 64 10.51 2.61 8.30
CA LYS A 64 11.85 2.43 8.86
C LYS A 64 11.94 3.22 10.16
N ARG A 65 12.17 2.53 11.28
CA ARG A 65 12.40 3.19 12.57
C ARG A 65 13.60 4.13 12.46
N GLN A 66 13.39 5.40 12.76
CA GLN A 66 14.48 6.36 12.91
C GLN A 66 15.22 6.02 14.21
N SER A 67 16.52 5.72 14.09
CA SER A 67 17.44 5.47 15.21
C SER A 67 17.84 6.77 15.90
#